data_AF-A0A200QVX8-F1
#
_entry.id   AF-A0A200QVX8-F1
#
_cell.length_a   1.000
_cell.length_b   1.000
_cell.length_c   1.000
_cell.angle_alpha   90.00
_cell.angle_beta   90.00
_cell.angle_gamma   90.00
#
_symmetry.space_group_name_H-M   'P 1'
#
loop_
_entity.id
_entity.type
_entity.pdbx_description
1 polymer ?
#
loop_
_entity_poly.entity_id
_entity_poly.type
_entity_poly.pdbx_seq_one_letter_code
_entity_poly.pdbx_strand_id
1 'polypeptide(L)'
;MAASSASSGAKSVFQSLKRFFKKPWEITGPCADPEYKSALPGALEYRIYCPATTKAKAIIPTSNPETVFDIKYYSRDQRRNRPPIRRTILKKADVEKMMKEKTFDQSDFPKVYLTAAVEEDYNARGGGYQ
;
A
#
# COMPACT_ATOMS: atom_id res chain seq x y z
N MET A 1 -29.24 61.60 9.92
CA MET A 1 -29.38 60.21 10.44
C MET A 1 -28.18 59.41 9.95
N ALA A 2 -27.07 59.48 10.67
CA ALA A 2 -25.83 58.77 10.36
C ALA A 2 -25.53 57.83 11.53
N ALA A 3 -25.73 56.53 11.33
CA ALA A 3 -25.28 55.48 12.24
C ALA A 3 -25.30 54.15 11.48
N SER A 4 -24.14 53.69 11.03
CA SER A 4 -23.81 52.26 10.78
C SER A 4 -22.53 52.13 9.92
N SER A 5 -21.37 52.49 10.46
CA SER A 5 -20.07 52.09 9.85
C SER A 5 -18.99 51.68 10.86
N ALA A 6 -19.19 51.90 12.17
CA ALA A 6 -18.20 51.58 13.21
C ALA A 6 -18.19 50.10 13.68
N SER A 7 -19.20 49.30 13.33
CA SER A 7 -19.36 47.94 13.87
C SER A 7 -18.64 46.83 13.08
N SER A 8 -18.17 47.11 11.86
CA SER A 8 -17.45 46.12 11.02
C SER A 8 -15.95 46.07 11.30
N GLY A 9 -15.30 47.22 11.51
CA GLY A 9 -13.86 47.33 11.80
C GLY A 9 -13.45 46.74 13.16
N ALA A 10 -14.24 46.97 14.22
CA ALA A 10 -13.96 46.42 15.55
C ALA A 10 -14.09 44.87 15.60
N LYS A 11 -15.02 44.29 14.84
CA LYS A 11 -15.17 42.83 14.71
C LYS A 11 -13.96 42.19 14.02
N SER A 12 -13.38 42.85 13.02
CA SER A 12 -12.18 42.39 12.31
C SER A 12 -10.94 42.32 13.22
N VAL A 13 -10.73 43.32 14.07
CA VAL A 13 -9.62 43.35 15.03
C VAL A 13 -9.79 42.29 16.12
N PHE A 14 -11.01 42.13 16.66
CA PHE A 14 -11.29 41.10 17.67
C PHE A 14 -11.18 39.67 17.10
N GLN A 15 -11.57 39.47 15.83
CA GLN A 15 -11.39 38.21 15.12
C GLN A 15 -9.90 37.90 14.88
N SER A 16 -9.07 38.94 14.69
CA SER A 16 -7.62 38.79 14.56
C SER A 16 -6.96 38.44 15.90
N LEU A 17 -7.43 39.00 17.01
CA LEU A 17 -6.92 38.66 18.36
C LEU A 17 -7.25 37.21 18.78
N LYS A 18 -8.42 36.69 18.39
CA LYS A 18 -8.83 35.29 18.63
C LYS A 18 -7.88 34.26 18.02
N ARG A 19 -7.05 34.64 17.04
CA ARG A 19 -6.04 33.74 16.45
C ARG A 19 -4.85 33.47 17.38
N PHE A 20 -4.60 34.31 18.37
CA PHE A 20 -3.51 34.13 19.34
C PHE A 20 -3.90 33.24 20.52
N PHE A 21 -5.19 32.96 20.71
CA PHE A 21 -5.68 32.01 21.70
C PHE A 21 -5.99 30.69 21.01
N LYS A 22 -5.19 29.66 21.32
CA LYS A 22 -5.45 28.29 20.86
C LYS A 22 -6.84 27.85 21.31
N LYS A 23 -7.54 27.07 20.49
CA LYS A 23 -8.80 26.46 20.94
C LYS A 23 -8.46 25.50 22.10
N PRO A 24 -9.36 25.31 23.08
CA PRO A 24 -9.06 24.49 24.26
C PRO A 24 -8.58 23.06 23.95
N TRP A 25 -9.01 22.49 22.82
CA TRP A 25 -8.64 21.15 22.34
C TRP A 25 -7.40 21.11 21.43
N GLU A 26 -6.72 22.24 21.22
CA GLU A 26 -5.46 22.35 20.44
C GLU A 26 -4.22 22.50 21.36
N ILE A 27 -4.40 22.27 22.67
CA ILE A 27 -3.33 22.38 23.67
C ILE A 27 -2.57 21.06 23.81
N THR A 28 -3.27 19.92 23.81
CA THR A 28 -2.68 18.58 23.90
C THR A 28 -3.46 17.57 23.05
N GLY A 29 -2.81 16.46 22.70
CA GLY A 29 -3.38 15.39 21.89
C GLY A 29 -3.23 15.62 20.38
N PRO A 30 -3.85 14.78 19.54
CA PRO A 30 -3.61 14.77 18.10
C PRO A 30 -3.86 16.11 17.41
N CYS A 31 -4.84 16.89 17.87
CA CYS A 31 -5.17 18.19 17.30
C CYS A 31 -4.12 19.29 17.60
N ALA A 32 -3.13 19.01 18.46
CA ALA A 32 -2.02 19.88 18.79
C ALA A 32 -0.72 19.53 18.03
N ASP A 33 -0.68 18.36 17.37
CA ASP A 33 0.50 17.89 16.64
C ASP A 33 0.66 18.63 15.30
N PRO A 34 1.90 19.03 14.92
CA PRO A 34 2.13 19.77 13.68
C PRO A 34 1.80 18.96 12.41
N GLU A 35 1.74 17.64 12.52
CA GLU A 35 1.48 16.72 11.41
C GLU A 35 -0.02 16.44 11.23
N TYR A 36 -0.86 16.87 12.18
CA TYR A 36 -2.30 16.67 12.14
C TYR A 36 -2.97 17.48 11.01
N LYS A 37 -3.78 16.80 10.19
CA LYS A 37 -4.57 17.41 9.11
C LYS A 37 -6.05 17.09 9.30
N SER A 38 -6.91 18.07 9.02
CA SER A 38 -8.37 17.85 9.07
C SER A 38 -8.84 16.94 7.93
N ALA A 39 -9.77 16.05 8.22
CA ALA A 39 -10.28 15.05 7.27
C ALA A 39 -11.16 15.63 6.13
N LEU A 40 -11.59 16.89 6.22
CA LEU A 40 -12.48 17.51 5.25
C LEU A 40 -11.66 18.30 4.22
N PRO A 41 -11.37 17.73 3.03
CA PRO A 41 -10.71 18.49 1.98
C PRO A 41 -11.63 19.60 1.47
N GLY A 42 -11.04 20.69 0.98
CA GLY A 42 -11.81 21.70 0.27
C GLY A 42 -12.44 21.14 -1.00
N ALA A 43 -13.64 21.62 -1.36
CA ALA A 43 -14.31 21.21 -2.60
C ALA A 43 -13.51 21.55 -3.88
N LEU A 44 -12.58 22.52 -3.79
CA LEU A 44 -11.67 22.89 -4.87
C LEU A 44 -10.37 22.06 -4.90
N GLU A 45 -10.09 21.28 -3.86
CA GLU A 45 -8.84 20.53 -3.70
C GLU A 45 -9.02 19.07 -4.09
N TYR A 46 -10.16 18.47 -3.71
CA TYR A 46 -10.46 17.08 -3.99
C TYR A 46 -11.44 16.96 -5.17
N ARG A 47 -11.10 16.12 -6.16
CA ARG A 47 -11.96 15.80 -7.31
C ARG A 47 -12.40 17.04 -8.12
N ILE A 48 -11.42 17.89 -8.44
CA ILE A 48 -11.58 19.08 -9.30
C ILE A 48 -12.30 18.74 -10.61
N TYR A 49 -12.04 17.55 -11.16
CA TYR A 49 -12.71 17.03 -12.34
C TYR A 49 -13.63 15.86 -11.97
N CYS A 50 -14.80 15.82 -12.58
CA CYS A 50 -15.68 14.66 -12.50
C CYS A 50 -14.96 13.44 -13.11
N PRO A 51 -15.08 12.22 -12.55
CA PRO A 51 -14.48 11.01 -13.11
C PRO A 51 -14.91 10.71 -14.55
N ALA A 52 -16.10 11.15 -14.95
CA ALA A 52 -16.59 11.00 -16.31
C ALA A 52 -16.08 12.09 -17.28
N THR A 53 -15.38 13.12 -16.77
CA THR A 53 -14.93 14.29 -17.55
C THR A 53 -13.46 14.54 -17.28
N THR A 54 -12.62 13.60 -17.73
CA THR A 54 -11.17 13.70 -17.62
C THR A 54 -10.58 14.58 -18.72
N LYS A 55 -9.55 15.37 -18.39
CA LYS A 55 -8.83 16.19 -19.39
C LYS A 55 -7.98 15.36 -20.36
N ALA A 56 -7.53 14.19 -19.92
CA ALA A 56 -6.70 13.30 -20.69
C ALA A 56 -7.53 12.15 -21.28
N LYS A 57 -7.14 11.71 -22.48
CA LYS A 57 -7.61 10.47 -23.09
C LYS A 57 -6.71 9.32 -22.60
N ALA A 58 -7.24 8.46 -21.74
CA ALA A 58 -6.50 7.29 -21.28
C ALA A 58 -6.33 6.27 -22.42
N ILE A 59 -5.11 5.75 -22.59
CA ILE A 59 -4.80 4.62 -23.47
C ILE A 59 -4.32 3.48 -22.57
N ILE A 60 -5.15 2.47 -22.38
CA ILE A 60 -4.84 1.34 -21.50
C ILE A 60 -4.16 0.25 -22.35
N PRO A 61 -2.88 -0.08 -22.09
CA PRO A 61 -2.20 -1.13 -22.84
C PRO A 61 -2.79 -2.50 -22.51
N THR A 62 -3.07 -3.30 -23.54
CA THR A 62 -3.67 -4.64 -23.40
C THR A 62 -2.66 -5.78 -23.60
N SER A 63 -1.54 -5.51 -24.24
CA SER A 63 -0.52 -6.50 -24.59
C SER A 63 0.86 -5.85 -24.63
N ASN A 64 1.90 -6.65 -24.34
CA ASN A 64 3.28 -6.20 -24.46
C ASN A 64 3.64 -6.02 -25.94
N PRO A 65 4.42 -4.98 -26.32
CA PRO A 65 4.77 -4.69 -27.72
C PRO A 65 5.35 -5.88 -28.48
N GLU A 66 6.18 -6.68 -27.81
CA GLU A 66 6.81 -7.89 -28.37
C GLU A 66 5.79 -8.93 -28.86
N THR A 67 4.62 -8.99 -28.23
CA THR A 67 3.57 -9.97 -28.52
C THR A 67 2.45 -9.45 -29.42
N VAL A 68 2.53 -8.19 -29.85
CA VAL A 68 1.53 -7.59 -30.76
C VAL A 68 1.71 -8.13 -32.17
N PHE A 69 2.96 -8.24 -32.64
CA PHE A 69 3.28 -8.74 -33.98
C PHE A 69 3.75 -10.19 -33.98
N ASP A 70 4.53 -10.63 -32.97
CA ASP A 70 4.85 -12.06 -32.80
C ASP A 70 3.78 -12.74 -31.95
N ILE A 71 2.72 -13.20 -32.62
CA ILE A 71 1.51 -13.74 -31.99
C ILE A 71 1.58 -15.25 -31.71
N LYS A 72 2.76 -15.88 -31.77
CA LYS A 72 2.92 -17.32 -31.55
C LYS A 72 2.37 -17.70 -30.16
N TYR A 73 1.25 -18.43 -30.16
CA TYR A 73 0.56 -18.77 -28.92
C TYR A 73 1.20 -19.94 -28.17
N TYR A 74 1.70 -20.95 -28.88
CA TYR A 74 2.20 -22.18 -28.25
C TYR A 74 3.42 -21.96 -27.34
N SER A 75 4.27 -20.97 -27.65
CA SER A 75 5.39 -20.56 -26.79
C SER A 75 4.92 -19.77 -25.57
N ARG A 76 3.82 -19.02 -25.69
CA ARG A 76 3.23 -18.20 -24.62
C ARG A 76 2.28 -18.97 -23.71
N ASP A 77 1.71 -20.10 -24.16
CA ASP A 77 0.70 -20.87 -23.44
C ASP A 77 1.27 -21.55 -22.19
N GLN A 78 1.29 -20.83 -21.07
CA GLN A 78 1.69 -21.36 -19.77
C GLN A 78 0.71 -22.38 -19.19
N ARG A 79 -0.54 -22.43 -19.67
CA ARG A 79 -1.57 -23.32 -19.11
C ARG A 79 -1.34 -24.76 -19.55
N ARG A 80 -0.97 -24.95 -20.82
CA ARG A 80 -0.75 -26.28 -21.40
C ARG A 80 0.73 -26.68 -21.42
N ASN A 81 1.65 -25.72 -21.42
CA ASN A 81 3.09 -25.95 -21.36
C ASN A 81 3.55 -26.35 -19.94
N ARG A 82 2.95 -27.42 -19.41
CA ARG A 82 3.32 -28.02 -18.12
C ARG A 82 3.87 -29.42 -18.37
N PRO A 83 4.85 -29.87 -17.58
CA PRO A 83 5.34 -31.22 -17.69
C PRO A 83 4.20 -32.22 -17.46
N PRO A 84 4.14 -33.33 -18.24
CA PRO A 84 3.11 -34.34 -18.06
C PRO A 84 3.26 -35.04 -16.72
N ILE A 85 2.12 -35.52 -16.17
CA ILE A 85 2.09 -36.23 -14.88
C ILE A 85 2.83 -37.56 -15.04
N ARG A 86 3.90 -37.75 -14.26
CA ARG A 86 4.62 -39.04 -14.17
C ARG A 86 4.10 -39.82 -12.97
N ARG A 87 3.59 -41.03 -13.19
CA ARG A 87 3.12 -41.94 -12.14
C ARG A 87 4.03 -43.17 -12.09
N THR A 88 4.61 -43.44 -10.93
CA THR A 88 5.47 -44.60 -10.67
C THR A 88 4.91 -45.38 -9.48
N ILE A 89 4.86 -46.71 -9.60
CA ILE A 89 4.39 -47.59 -8.52
C ILE A 89 5.61 -48.06 -7.73
N LEU A 90 5.64 -47.82 -6.42
CA LEU A 90 6.67 -48.33 -5.52
C LEU A 90 6.19 -49.63 -4.86
N LYS A 91 6.98 -50.69 -4.97
CA LYS A 91 6.76 -51.95 -4.26
C LYS A 91 7.56 -51.98 -2.96
N LYS A 92 7.26 -52.95 -2.10
CA LYS A 92 7.97 -53.15 -0.82
C LYS A 92 9.50 -53.20 -1.00
N ALA A 93 9.99 -53.93 -1.99
CA ALA A 93 11.43 -54.05 -2.27
C ALA A 93 12.09 -52.70 -2.60
N ASP A 94 11.39 -51.81 -3.32
CA ASP A 94 11.91 -50.49 -3.68
C ASP A 94 12.04 -49.61 -2.44
N VAL A 95 11.06 -49.69 -1.53
CA VAL A 95 11.04 -48.93 -0.27
C VAL A 95 12.12 -49.42 0.69
N GLU A 96 12.27 -50.74 0.86
CA GLU A 96 13.33 -51.32 1.70
C GLU A 96 14.73 -50.92 1.22
N LYS A 97 14.93 -50.89 -0.10
CA LYS A 97 16.16 -50.38 -0.71
C LYS A 97 16.38 -48.91 -0.40
N MET A 98 15.38 -48.05 -0.61
CA MET A 98 15.48 -46.61 -0.31
C MET A 98 15.77 -46.34 1.17
N MET A 99 15.17 -47.11 2.08
CA MET A 99 15.44 -46.99 3.52
C MET A 99 16.86 -47.39 3.88
N LYS A 100 17.40 -48.43 3.24
CA LYS A 100 18.78 -48.88 3.46
C LYS A 100 19.81 -47.89 2.91
N GLU A 101 19.50 -47.22 1.81
CA GLU A 101 20.38 -46.24 1.16
C GLU A 101 20.33 -44.85 1.81
N LYS A 102 19.23 -44.50 2.48
CA LYS A 102 19.02 -43.15 3.03
C LYS A 102 19.73 -42.97 4.38
N THR A 103 20.66 -42.01 4.43
CA THR A 103 21.26 -41.46 5.65
C THR A 103 20.86 -40.00 5.79
N PHE A 104 20.74 -39.49 7.02
CA PHE A 104 20.37 -38.09 7.27
C PHE A 104 21.57 -37.27 7.71
N ASP A 105 21.79 -36.15 7.03
CA ASP A 105 22.64 -35.05 7.47
C ASP A 105 21.77 -33.88 7.99
N GLN A 106 22.38 -32.91 8.67
CA GLN A 106 21.69 -31.71 9.17
C GLN A 106 20.96 -30.94 8.06
N SER A 107 21.47 -30.97 6.83
CA SER A 107 20.89 -30.31 5.67
C SER A 107 19.64 -30.97 5.10
N ASP A 108 19.39 -32.24 5.42
CA ASP A 108 18.22 -33.00 4.95
C ASP A 108 16.92 -32.66 5.69
N PHE A 109 17.03 -31.95 6.82
CA PHE A 109 15.87 -31.54 7.60
C PHE A 109 15.22 -30.28 7.01
N PRO A 110 13.86 -30.22 6.96
CA PRO A 110 13.16 -29.02 6.54
C PRO A 110 13.58 -27.82 7.37
N LYS A 111 13.90 -26.72 6.71
CA LYS A 111 14.28 -25.47 7.40
C LYS A 111 13.09 -24.96 8.21
N VAL A 112 13.34 -24.63 9.46
CA VAL A 112 12.34 -24.02 10.33
C VAL A 112 12.10 -22.58 9.87
N TYR A 113 10.84 -22.19 9.74
CA TYR A 113 10.46 -20.79 9.58
C TYR A 113 10.58 -20.07 10.93
N LEU A 114 11.76 -19.54 11.23
CA LEU A 114 12.01 -18.77 12.44
C LEU A 114 11.57 -17.32 12.22
N THR A 115 10.64 -16.86 13.05
CA THR A 115 10.31 -15.43 13.13
C THR A 115 11.43 -14.71 13.89
N ALA A 116 11.89 -13.58 13.36
CA ALA A 116 12.85 -12.75 14.08
C ALA A 116 12.24 -12.23 15.38
N ALA A 117 13.08 -12.06 16.42
CA ALA A 117 12.70 -11.22 17.55
C ALA A 117 12.60 -9.78 17.02
N VAL A 118 11.41 -9.20 17.15
CA VAL A 118 11.13 -7.84 16.68
C VAL A 118 11.14 -6.92 17.90
N GLU A 119 11.95 -5.86 17.83
CA GLU A 119 11.81 -4.70 18.71
C GLU A 119 10.91 -3.69 17.98
N GLU A 120 9.74 -3.43 18.56
CA GLU A 120 8.79 -2.49 17.99
C GLU A 120 9.23 -1.06 18.34
N ASP A 121 9.60 -0.30 17.31
CA ASP A 121 9.87 1.13 17.42
C ASP A 121 8.94 1.89 16.48
N TYR A 122 8.25 2.88 17.05
CA TYR A 122 7.20 3.67 16.42
C TYR A 122 7.68 4.42 15.16
N ASN A 123 8.92 4.93 15.15
CA ASN A 123 9.45 5.78 14.08
C ASN A 123 10.74 5.26 13.43
N ALA A 124 11.13 3.99 13.68
CA ALA A 124 12.44 3.45 13.26
C ALA A 124 12.71 3.47 11.75
N ARG A 125 11.68 3.33 10.91
CA ARG A 125 11.83 3.26 9.45
C ARG A 125 11.35 4.55 8.79
N GLY A 126 12.25 5.23 8.10
CA GLY A 126 11.92 6.49 7.40
C GLY A 126 11.49 7.63 8.33
N GLY A 127 11.73 7.51 9.64
CA GLY A 127 11.24 8.48 10.62
C GLY A 127 9.72 8.44 10.83
N GLY A 128 9.05 7.33 10.50
CA GLY A 128 7.59 7.19 10.59
C GLY A 128 6.84 7.58 9.30
N TYR A 129 7.56 7.96 8.24
CA TYR A 129 7.01 8.34 6.94
C TYR A 129 7.65 7.52 5.80
N GLN A 130 6.83 6.88 4.95
CA GLN A 130 7.26 6.06 3.80
C GLN A 130 6.63 6.52 2.49
#